data_AF-A0AAP3MDL1-F1
#
_entry.id   AF-A0AAP3MDL1-F1
#
_cell.length_a   1.000
_cell.length_b   1.000
_cell.length_c   1.000
_cell.angle_alpha   90.00
_cell.angle_beta   90.00
_cell.angle_gamma   90.00
#
_symmetry.space_group_name_H-M   'P 1'
#
loop_
_entity.id
_entity.type
_entity.pdbx_description
1 polymer ?
#
loop_
_entity_poly.entity_id
_entity_poly.type
_entity_poly.pdbx_seq_one_letter_code
_entity_poly.pdbx_strand_id
1 'polypeptide(L)'
;MIEIIPNWHPIFVHFTVALFTVSVILYALIYLASYTHWNTKPLIVELEIVARWCLWLAALSTVTTVSAGFYAFYTVKHGAMVHAVKVIHRNWALGSASAILLMAFWVVWRYIKRQKPTLIFLMVLFLVQVLLLTTAWYGAELVYRYGYGVLPVKAKQTVSPH
;
A
#
# COMPACT_ATOMS: atom_id res chain seq x y z
N MET A 1 3.73 27.59 -4.94
CA MET A 1 4.02 26.38 -4.14
C MET A 1 3.00 25.34 -4.53
N ILE A 2 3.44 24.15 -4.97
CA ILE A 2 2.51 23.07 -5.34
C ILE A 2 1.89 22.54 -4.04
N GLU A 3 0.71 23.05 -3.68
CA GLU A 3 -0.06 22.60 -2.53
C GLU A 3 -1.06 21.54 -2.96
N ILE A 4 -0.81 20.28 -2.59
CA ILE A 4 -1.79 19.19 -2.70
C ILE A 4 -2.54 19.17 -1.39
N ILE A 5 -3.50 20.09 -1.25
CA ILE A 5 -4.18 20.32 0.01
C ILE A 5 -4.85 19.00 0.46
N PRO A 6 -4.66 18.55 1.72
CA PRO A 6 -3.78 19.10 2.76
C PRO A 6 -2.51 18.27 3.02
N ASN A 7 -2.27 17.15 2.34
CA ASN A 7 -1.05 16.36 2.51
C ASN A 7 -0.77 15.40 1.34
N TRP A 8 0.52 15.11 1.13
CA TRP A 8 1.01 14.23 0.06
C TRP A 8 0.82 12.72 0.33
N HIS A 9 0.47 12.35 1.56
CA HIS A 9 0.43 10.94 1.99
C HIS A 9 -0.52 10.08 1.14
N PRO A 10 -1.78 10.49 0.84
CA PRO A 10 -2.68 9.74 -0.02
C PRO A 10 -2.06 9.38 -1.37
N ILE A 11 -1.32 10.28 -2.02
CA ILE A 11 -0.68 9.98 -3.31
C ILE A 11 0.29 8.82 -3.18
N PHE A 12 1.21 8.88 -2.21
CA PHE A 12 2.21 7.83 -2.01
C PHE A 12 1.59 6.48 -1.63
N VAL A 13 0.51 6.48 -0.82
CA VAL A 13 -0.21 5.26 -0.44
C VAL A 13 -0.69 4.47 -1.67
N HIS A 14 -1.19 5.15 -2.71
CA HIS A 14 -1.68 4.45 -3.91
C HIS A 14 -0.58 3.65 -4.61
N PHE A 15 0.65 4.18 -4.66
CA PHE A 15 1.78 3.44 -5.24
C PHE A 15 2.11 2.21 -4.41
N THR A 16 2.20 2.33 -3.08
CA THR A 16 2.42 1.18 -2.20
C THR A 16 1.35 0.10 -2.41
N VAL A 17 0.06 0.47 -2.39
CA VAL A 17 -1.06 -0.47 -2.51
C VAL A 17 -1.10 -1.10 -3.90
N ALA A 18 -1.04 -0.30 -4.97
CA ALA A 18 -1.16 -0.79 -6.34
C ALA A 18 0.01 -1.71 -6.72
N LEU A 19 1.26 -1.27 -6.49
CA LEU A 19 2.44 -2.04 -6.88
C LEU A 19 2.55 -3.36 -6.10
N PHE A 20 2.24 -3.36 -4.80
CA PHE A 20 2.26 -4.59 -4.01
C PHE A 20 1.16 -5.56 -4.47
N THR A 21 -0.05 -5.06 -4.73
CA THR A 21 -1.18 -5.86 -5.22
C THR A 21 -0.88 -6.48 -6.59
N VAL A 22 -0.32 -5.70 -7.53
CA VAL A 22 0.10 -6.21 -8.84
C VAL A 22 1.15 -7.30 -8.67
N SER A 23 2.15 -7.11 -7.80
CA SER A 23 3.13 -8.16 -7.50
C SER A 23 2.47 -9.44 -6.97
N VAL A 24 1.50 -9.34 -6.06
CA VAL A 24 0.79 -10.50 -5.52
C VAL A 24 0.06 -11.27 -6.62
N ILE A 25 -0.67 -10.56 -7.48
CA ILE A 25 -1.38 -11.16 -8.63
C ILE A 25 -0.39 -11.87 -9.55
N LEU A 26 0.71 -11.22 -9.92
CA LEU A 26 1.70 -11.79 -10.84
C LEU A 26 2.38 -13.03 -10.25
N TYR A 27 2.78 -13.01 -8.97
CA TYR A 27 3.34 -14.20 -8.32
C TYR A 27 2.33 -15.35 -8.21
N ALA A 28 1.05 -15.06 -7.97
CA ALA A 28 0.00 -16.08 -7.98
C ALA A 28 -0.18 -16.70 -9.38
N LEU A 29 -0.18 -15.89 -10.44
CA LEU A 29 -0.26 -16.35 -11.83
C LEU A 29 0.94 -17.22 -12.21
N ILE A 30 2.16 -16.83 -11.82
CA ILE A 30 3.39 -17.61 -12.05
C ILE A 30 3.30 -18.99 -11.40
N TYR A 31 2.85 -19.03 -10.14
CA TYR A 31 2.71 -20.29 -9.42
C TYR A 31 1.62 -21.17 -10.04
N LEU A 32 0.45 -20.63 -10.38
CA LEU A 32 -0.62 -21.40 -11.03
C LEU A 32 -0.17 -21.96 -12.39
N ALA A 33 0.53 -21.14 -13.20
CA ALA A 33 1.08 -21.55 -14.48
C ALA A 33 2.10 -22.69 -14.34
N SER A 34 2.81 -22.79 -13.21
CA SER A 34 3.77 -23.88 -12.96
C SER A 34 3.12 -25.26 -12.82
N TYR A 35 1.82 -25.33 -12.51
CA TYR A 35 1.03 -26.56 -12.46
C TYR A 35 0.31 -26.89 -13.77
N THR A 36 0.30 -25.97 -14.73
CA THR A 36 -0.38 -26.16 -16.02
C THR A 36 0.64 -26.60 -17.06
N HIS A 37 0.33 -27.60 -17.90
CA HIS A 37 1.22 -28.14 -18.95
C HIS A 37 1.46 -27.19 -20.16
N TRP A 38 1.24 -25.89 -20.00
CA TRP A 38 1.38 -24.93 -21.09
C TRP A 38 2.84 -24.59 -21.38
N ASN A 39 3.20 -24.43 -22.66
CA ASN A 39 4.54 -24.01 -23.08
C ASN A 39 4.73 -22.48 -22.94
N THR A 40 4.45 -21.93 -21.76
CA THR A 40 4.46 -20.48 -21.45
C THR A 40 5.77 -20.00 -20.82
N LYS A 41 6.86 -20.76 -20.97
CA LYS A 41 8.17 -20.48 -20.35
C LYS A 41 8.68 -19.04 -20.54
N PRO A 42 8.67 -18.41 -21.74
CA PRO A 42 9.15 -17.04 -21.89
C PRO A 42 8.25 -16.02 -21.16
N LEU A 43 6.92 -16.20 -21.22
CA LEU A 43 5.97 -15.35 -20.52
C LEU A 43 6.18 -15.39 -19.00
N ILE A 44 6.39 -16.58 -18.43
CA ILE A 44 6.59 -16.75 -16.97
C ILE A 44 7.83 -15.97 -16.50
N VAL A 45 8.90 -15.96 -17.30
CA VAL A 45 10.13 -15.21 -16.99
C VAL A 45 9.84 -13.70 -16.95
N GLU A 46 9.12 -13.17 -17.94
CA GLU A 46 8.72 -11.75 -17.97
C GLU A 46 7.82 -11.39 -16.78
N LEU A 47 6.82 -12.22 -16.48
CA LEU A 47 5.94 -11.99 -15.32
C LEU A 47 6.74 -11.99 -14.01
N GLU A 48 7.73 -12.88 -13.86
CA GLU A 48 8.56 -12.93 -12.65
C GLU A 48 9.47 -11.70 -12.51
N ILE A 49 9.99 -11.18 -13.63
CA ILE A 49 10.73 -9.93 -13.66
C ILE A 49 9.83 -8.79 -13.20
N VAL A 50 8.64 -8.64 -13.80
CA VAL A 50 7.70 -7.55 -13.47
C VAL A 50 7.22 -7.65 -12.02
N ALA A 51 6.84 -8.86 -11.55
CA ALA A 51 6.39 -9.08 -10.18
C ALA A 51 7.44 -8.61 -9.16
N ARG A 52 8.69 -8.99 -9.38
CA ARG A 52 9.82 -8.60 -8.52
C ARG A 52 10.03 -7.08 -8.50
N TRP A 53 10.03 -6.44 -9.67
CA TRP A 53 10.18 -4.99 -9.77
C TRP A 53 9.03 -4.24 -9.11
N CYS A 54 7.78 -4.67 -9.32
CA CYS A 54 6.63 -4.13 -8.63
C CYS A 54 6.79 -4.22 -7.11
N LEU A 55 7.26 -5.35 -6.57
CA LEU A 55 7.45 -5.51 -5.14
C LEU A 55 8.57 -4.61 -4.58
N TRP A 56 9.70 -4.49 -5.28
CA TRP A 56 10.78 -3.59 -4.89
C TRP A 56 10.38 -2.11 -4.94
N LEU A 57 9.66 -1.71 -5.99
CA LEU A 57 9.11 -0.37 -6.09
C LEU A 57 8.04 -0.13 -5.02
N ALA A 58 7.20 -1.12 -4.70
CA ALA A 58 6.25 -1.02 -3.60
C ALA A 58 6.95 -0.79 -2.25
N ALA A 59 8.08 -1.47 -2.01
CA ALA A 59 8.90 -1.27 -0.81
C ALA A 59 9.51 0.13 -0.76
N LEU A 60 10.06 0.64 -1.86
CA LEU A 60 10.53 2.01 -1.96
C LEU A 60 9.41 3.03 -1.72
N SER A 61 8.25 2.85 -2.38
CA SER A 61 7.06 3.66 -2.16
C SER A 61 6.60 3.61 -0.72
N THR A 62 6.67 2.45 -0.06
CA THR A 62 6.31 2.29 1.37
C THR A 62 7.13 3.20 2.28
N VAL A 63 8.44 3.35 2.03
CA VAL A 63 9.28 4.28 2.79
C VAL A 63 8.78 5.72 2.62
N THR A 64 8.47 6.14 1.39
CA THR A 64 7.93 7.49 1.12
C THR A 64 6.53 7.68 1.72
N THR A 65 5.68 6.65 1.66
CA THR A 65 4.33 6.62 2.22
C THR A 65 4.34 6.80 3.72
N VAL A 66 5.17 6.05 4.44
CA VAL A 66 5.31 6.15 5.90
C VAL A 66 5.88 7.50 6.30
N SER A 67 6.90 8.00 5.59
CA SER A 67 7.49 9.31 5.84
C SER A 67 6.47 10.44 5.68
N ALA A 68 5.72 10.45 4.57
CA ALA A 68 4.65 11.40 4.34
C ALA A 68 3.50 11.24 5.35
N GLY A 69 3.24 10.01 5.79
CA GLY A 69 2.23 9.69 6.81
C GLY A 69 2.59 10.27 8.18
N PHE A 70 3.85 10.16 8.60
CA PHE A 70 4.34 10.82 9.82
C PHE A 70 4.28 12.33 9.70
N TYR A 71 4.69 12.90 8.56
CA TYR A 71 4.53 14.34 8.33
C TYR A 71 3.07 14.78 8.50
N ALA A 72 2.12 14.06 7.88
CA ALA A 72 0.69 14.32 8.04
C ALA A 72 0.20 14.09 9.48
N PHE A 73 0.77 13.11 10.20
CA PHE A 73 0.44 12.82 11.60
C PHE A 73 0.75 14.01 12.51
N TYR A 74 1.84 14.73 12.27
CA TYR A 74 2.23 15.86 13.11
C TYR A 74 1.71 17.23 12.64
N THR A 75 1.38 17.39 11.36
CA THR A 75 1.07 18.72 10.78
C THR A 75 -0.41 18.95 10.49
N VAL A 76 -1.19 17.90 10.21
CA VAL A 76 -2.62 18.06 9.90
C VAL A 76 -3.40 18.30 11.18
N LYS A 77 -4.08 19.44 11.29
CA LYS A 77 -4.93 19.80 12.45
C LYS A 77 -6.15 18.88 12.55
N HIS A 78 -6.50 18.47 13.77
CA HIS A 78 -7.60 17.54 14.04
C HIS A 78 -8.12 17.68 15.47
N GLY A 79 -9.39 17.29 15.70
CA GLY A 79 -9.99 17.19 17.04
C GLY A 79 -9.65 15.89 17.77
N ALA A 80 -9.92 15.84 19.08
CA ALA A 80 -9.50 14.74 19.97
C ALA A 80 -10.01 13.34 19.55
N MET A 81 -11.26 13.18 19.07
CA MET A 81 -11.77 11.88 18.62
C MET A 81 -10.98 11.30 17.44
N VAL A 82 -10.49 12.15 16.54
CA VAL A 82 -9.70 11.74 15.37
C VAL A 82 -8.29 11.29 15.78
N HIS A 83 -7.83 11.67 16.97
CA HIS A 83 -6.52 11.30 17.50
C HIS A 83 -6.40 9.79 17.79
N ALA A 84 -7.44 9.16 18.34
CA ALA A 84 -7.41 7.73 18.62
C ALA A 84 -7.38 6.90 17.32
N VAL A 85 -8.22 7.26 16.35
CA VAL A 85 -8.35 6.54 15.07
C VAL A 85 -7.06 6.63 14.25
N LYS A 86 -6.39 7.80 14.21
CA LYS A 86 -5.12 7.94 13.48
C LYS A 86 -3.98 7.14 14.12
N VAL A 87 -4.00 6.93 15.43
CA VAL A 87 -3.00 6.10 16.12
C VAL A 87 -3.18 4.63 15.75
N ILE A 88 -4.43 4.15 15.67
CA ILE A 88 -4.73 2.80 15.19
C ILE A 88 -4.20 2.62 13.76
N HIS A 89 -4.58 3.51 12.84
CA HIS A 89 -4.08 3.47 11.46
C HIS A 89 -2.54 3.47 11.39
N ARG A 90 -1.87 4.34 12.14
CA ARG A 90 -0.41 4.42 12.19
C ARG A 90 0.21 3.09 12.65
N ASN A 91 -0.32 2.46 13.68
CA ASN A 91 0.23 1.20 14.19
C ASN A 91 0.09 0.08 13.15
N TRP A 92 -1.06 -0.02 12.48
CA TRP A 92 -1.26 -0.93 11.34
C TRP A 92 -0.31 -0.61 10.17
N ALA A 93 -0.08 0.67 9.89
CA ALA A 93 0.84 1.11 8.85
C ALA A 93 2.29 0.71 9.14
N LEU A 94 2.77 0.82 10.38
CA LEU A 94 4.11 0.39 10.78
C LEU A 94 4.28 -1.13 10.70
N GLY A 95 3.26 -1.90 11.12
CA GLY A 95 3.25 -3.35 10.97
C GLY A 95 3.30 -3.78 9.50
N SER A 96 2.44 -3.19 8.66
CA SER A 96 2.41 -3.43 7.21
C SER A 96 3.73 -3.06 6.54
N ALA A 97 4.27 -1.89 6.86
CA ALA A 97 5.51 -1.41 6.26
C ALA A 97 6.67 -2.36 6.58
N SER A 98 6.78 -2.79 7.84
CA SER A 98 7.79 -3.76 8.26
C SER A 98 7.65 -5.08 7.48
N ALA A 99 6.43 -5.59 7.34
CA ALA A 99 6.17 -6.83 6.61
C ALA A 99 6.48 -6.71 5.10
N ILE A 100 6.16 -5.57 4.47
CA ILE A 100 6.49 -5.29 3.06
C ILE A 100 8.01 -5.21 2.87
N LEU A 101 8.73 -4.53 3.76
CA LEU A 101 10.20 -4.43 3.69
C LEU A 101 10.88 -5.80 3.88
N LEU A 102 10.39 -6.62 4.80
CA LEU A 102 10.86 -8.00 4.98
C LEU A 102 10.57 -8.85 3.74
N MET A 103 9.40 -8.69 3.13
CA MET A 103 9.06 -9.38 1.88
C MET A 103 9.98 -8.95 0.74
N ALA A 104 10.30 -7.67 0.63
CA ALA A 104 11.24 -7.16 -0.37
C ALA A 104 12.64 -7.73 -0.19
N PHE A 105 13.12 -7.79 1.05
CA PHE A 105 14.38 -8.45 1.38
C PHE A 105 14.35 -9.95 0.99
N TRP A 106 13.26 -10.65 1.30
CA TRP A 106 13.12 -12.06 0.90
C TRP A 106 13.14 -12.23 -0.63
N VAL A 107 12.49 -11.34 -1.37
CA VAL A 107 12.54 -11.36 -2.85
C VAL A 107 13.97 -11.11 -3.38
N VAL A 108 14.72 -10.17 -2.80
CA VAL A 108 16.14 -9.96 -3.12
C VAL A 108 16.95 -11.23 -2.85
N TRP A 109 16.76 -11.84 -1.68
CA TRP A 109 17.46 -13.07 -1.31
C TRP A 109 17.18 -14.21 -2.29
N ARG A 110 15.90 -14.45 -2.63
CA ARG A 110 15.53 -15.48 -3.61
C ARG A 110 16.12 -15.21 -4.98
N TYR A 111 16.14 -13.96 -5.42
CA TYR A 111 16.74 -13.57 -6.70
C TYR A 111 18.23 -13.92 -6.73
N ILE A 112 18.99 -13.54 -5.69
CA ILE A 112 20.43 -13.85 -5.57
C ILE A 112 20.65 -15.37 -5.53
N LYS A 113 19.80 -16.11 -4.80
CA LYS A 113 19.89 -17.57 -4.66
C LYS A 113 19.24 -18.35 -5.81
N ARG A 114 18.69 -17.68 -6.83
CA ARG A 114 17.97 -18.27 -7.98
C ARG A 114 16.85 -19.25 -7.55
N GLN A 115 16.15 -18.91 -6.48
CA GLN A 115 15.06 -19.72 -5.92
C GLN A 115 13.73 -19.39 -6.60
N LYS A 116 13.00 -20.43 -7.02
CA LYS A 116 11.64 -20.29 -7.55
C LYS A 116 10.64 -19.92 -6.45
N PRO A 117 9.50 -19.28 -6.79
CA PRO A 117 8.43 -19.06 -5.85
C PRO A 117 7.84 -20.36 -5.29
N THR A 118 7.78 -20.45 -3.96
CA THR A 118 7.18 -21.58 -3.24
C THR A 118 5.78 -21.23 -2.74
N LEU A 119 4.99 -22.25 -2.38
CA LEU A 119 3.68 -22.05 -1.76
C LEU A 119 3.77 -21.23 -0.46
N ILE A 120 4.79 -21.50 0.37
CA ILE A 120 5.02 -20.76 1.61
C ILE A 120 5.24 -19.28 1.32
N PHE A 121 6.08 -18.95 0.34
CA PHE A 121 6.27 -17.57 -0.08
C PHE A 121 4.94 -16.91 -0.48
N LEU A 122 4.12 -17.60 -1.27
CA LEU A 122 2.82 -17.07 -1.67
C LEU A 122 1.88 -16.86 -0.49
N MET A 123 1.77 -17.82 0.42
CA MET A 123 0.91 -17.69 1.60
C MET A 123 1.32 -16.46 2.43
N VAL A 124 2.61 -16.26 2.65
CA VAL A 124 3.10 -15.07 3.36
C VAL A 124 2.84 -13.80 2.54
N LEU A 125 3.03 -13.82 1.21
CA LEU A 125 2.75 -12.69 0.33
C LEU A 125 1.27 -12.27 0.41
N PHE A 126 0.34 -13.23 0.40
CA PHE A 126 -1.09 -12.99 0.60
C PHE A 126 -1.41 -12.47 1.99
N LEU A 127 -0.76 -12.99 3.04
CA LEU A 127 -0.93 -12.46 4.40
C LEU A 127 -0.52 -10.98 4.48
N VAL A 128 0.60 -10.61 3.87
CA VAL A 128 1.05 -9.20 3.80
C VAL A 128 0.08 -8.35 2.96
N GLN A 129 -0.51 -8.89 1.90
CA GLN A 129 -1.56 -8.20 1.14
C GLN A 129 -2.77 -7.89 2.01
N VAL A 130 -3.26 -8.85 2.79
CA VAL A 130 -4.38 -8.64 3.71
C VAL A 130 -4.05 -7.55 4.73
N LEU A 131 -2.85 -7.63 5.33
CA LEU A 131 -2.35 -6.62 6.28
C LEU A 131 -2.32 -5.20 5.66
N LEU A 132 -1.83 -5.08 4.42
CA LEU A 132 -1.80 -3.82 3.67
C LEU A 132 -3.20 -3.30 3.35
N LEU A 133 -4.12 -4.15 2.91
CA LEU A 133 -5.50 -3.75 2.61
C LEU A 133 -6.27 -3.33 3.87
N THR A 134 -6.06 -4.00 5.00
CA THR A 134 -6.61 -3.58 6.30
C THR A 134 -6.08 -2.21 6.70
N THR A 135 -4.79 -1.94 6.48
CA THR A 135 -4.21 -0.61 6.72
C THR A 135 -4.82 0.46 5.81
N ALA A 136 -4.99 0.14 4.52
CA ALA A 136 -5.63 1.02 3.56
C ALA A 136 -7.10 1.29 3.94
N TRP A 137 -7.82 0.30 4.47
CA TRP A 137 -9.17 0.46 4.99
C TRP A 137 -9.23 1.48 6.13
N TYR A 138 -8.34 1.37 7.14
CA TYR A 138 -8.26 2.37 8.20
C TYR A 138 -7.89 3.76 7.69
N GLY A 139 -7.04 3.84 6.66
CA GLY A 139 -6.71 5.11 5.99
C GLY A 139 -7.91 5.72 5.28
N ALA A 140 -8.69 4.90 4.57
CA ALA A 140 -9.94 5.31 3.94
C ALA A 140 -10.98 5.76 4.97
N GLU A 141 -11.07 5.07 6.11
CA GLU A 141 -11.97 5.45 7.19
C GLU A 141 -11.62 6.84 7.77
N LEU A 142 -10.34 7.12 7.98
CA LEU A 142 -9.88 8.45 8.40
C LEU A 142 -10.35 9.55 7.45
N VAL A 143 -10.18 9.34 6.13
CA VAL A 143 -10.53 10.33 5.12
C VAL A 143 -12.03 10.46 4.93
N TYR A 144 -12.72 9.35 4.66
CA TYR A 144 -14.12 9.38 4.24
C TYR A 144 -15.12 9.46 5.39
N ARG A 145 -14.81 8.88 6.56
CA ARG A 145 -15.72 8.90 7.71
C ARG A 145 -15.47 10.09 8.64
N TYR A 146 -14.20 10.41 8.86
CA TYR A 146 -13.81 11.44 9.83
C TYR A 146 -13.33 12.75 9.18
N GLY A 147 -13.30 12.83 7.85
CA GLY A 147 -12.86 14.03 7.15
C GLY A 147 -11.39 14.40 7.45
N TYR A 148 -10.56 13.42 7.83
CA TYR A 148 -9.16 13.70 8.18
C TYR A 148 -8.36 14.03 6.93
N GLY A 149 -7.72 15.19 6.93
CA GLY A 149 -6.95 15.63 5.79
C GLY A 149 -7.81 15.90 4.55
N VAL A 150 -9.01 16.42 4.73
CA VAL A 150 -9.81 17.06 3.68
C VAL A 150 -10.33 18.41 4.16
N LEU A 151 -10.55 19.34 3.22
CA LEU A 151 -11.17 20.62 3.55
C LEU A 151 -12.67 20.42 3.81
N PRO A 152 -13.24 21.04 4.86
CA PRO A 152 -14.68 21.03 5.04
C PRO A 152 -15.36 21.76 3.89
N VAL A 153 -16.45 21.17 3.38
CA VAL A 153 -17.30 21.84 2.40
C VAL A 153 -17.96 23.03 3.09
N LYS A 154 -17.57 24.26 2.73
CA LYS A 154 -18.32 25.46 3.14
C LYS A 154 -19.64 25.46 2.38
N ALA A 155 -20.72 25.04 3.03
CA ALA A 155 -22.06 25.24 2.49
C ALA A 155 -22.28 26.75 2.31
N LYS A 156 -22.45 27.21 1.08
CA LYS A 156 -22.86 28.59 0.80
C LYS A 156 -24.29 28.72 1.32
N GLN A 157 -24.47 29.36 2.48
CA GLN A 157 -25.80 29.75 2.94
C GLN A 157 -26.33 30.77 1.94
N THR A 158 -27.08 30.32 0.93
CA THR A 158 -27.97 31.18 0.16
C THR A 158 -29.14 31.51 1.06
N VAL A 159 -28.95 32.51 1.92
CA VAL A 159 -30.09 33.17 2.58
C VAL A 159 -30.81 33.93 1.47
N SER A 160 -31.92 33.39 0.99
CA SER A 160 -32.84 34.11 0.13
C SER A 160 -33.58 35.12 1.01
N PRO A 161 -33.49 36.44 0.76
CA PRO A 161 -34.33 37.40 1.44
C PRO A 161 -35.75 37.25 0.88
N HIS A 162 -36.65 36.70 1.67
CA HIS A 162 -38.09 36.92 1.51
C HIS A 162 -38.48 38.15 2.32
#